data_AF-A0A4U5R2F3-F1
#
_entry.id   AF-A0A4U5R2F3-F1
#
_cell.length_a   1.000
_cell.length_b   1.000
_cell.length_c   1.000
_cell.angle_alpha   90.00
_cell.angle_beta   90.00
_cell.angle_gamma   90.00
#
_symmetry.space_group_name_H-M   'P 1'
#
loop_
_entity.id
_entity.type
_entity.pdbx_description
1 polymer ?
#
loop_
_entity_poly.entity_id
_entity_poly.type
_entity_poly.pdbx_seq_one_letter_code
_entity_poly.pdbx_strand_id
1 'polypeptide(L)'
;MEQFFVDFTYLGLVASRRVQLWLEKLGAKESFYGNMAICWTNAKEEEALERYKLITGNIVLFPKFQVHGKNSLEMIGLQLSSDGLVDKCSGLNSRGVLKVKCPFFKREMCRASPWKQIPRYCVPQAQGLIEIVGKDWMDFYVWTPNGSSLFVLY
;
A
#
# COMPACT_ATOMS: atom_id res chain seq x y z
N MET A 1 18.95 2.46 0.71
CA MET A 1 18.45 1.18 0.13
C MET A 1 16.96 0.95 0.43
N GLU A 2 16.33 1.78 1.26
CA GLU A 2 14.93 1.66 1.71
C GLU A 2 13.91 2.18 0.68
N GLN A 3 14.32 3.09 -0.20
CA GLN A 3 13.53 3.61 -1.32
C GLN A 3 13.51 2.66 -2.56
N PHE A 4 14.10 1.47 -2.48
CA PHE A 4 14.36 0.63 -3.66
C PHE A 4 13.10 -0.10 -4.19
N PHE A 5 12.22 -0.53 -3.29
CA PHE A 5 11.12 -1.45 -3.63
C PHE A 5 9.77 -0.74 -3.87
N VAL A 6 9.47 0.32 -3.12
CA VAL A 6 8.23 1.11 -3.27
C VAL A 6 8.20 1.83 -4.63
N ASP A 7 9.37 2.26 -5.10
CA ASP A 7 9.53 2.95 -6.37
C ASP A 7 9.39 2.02 -7.58
N PHE A 8 9.76 0.74 -7.44
CA PHE A 8 9.85 -0.18 -8.57
C PHE A 8 8.48 -0.58 -9.14
N THR A 9 7.46 -0.67 -8.30
CA THR A 9 6.14 -1.21 -8.71
C THR A 9 5.19 -0.17 -9.33
N TYR A 10 5.43 1.14 -9.13
CA TYR A 10 4.64 2.21 -9.75
C TYR A 10 5.46 3.16 -10.63
N LEU A 11 6.59 3.66 -10.12
CA LEU A 11 7.43 4.63 -10.85
C LEU A 11 8.34 3.92 -11.88
N GLY A 12 8.65 2.64 -11.66
CA GLY A 12 9.39 1.77 -12.58
C GLY A 12 8.68 1.43 -13.89
N LEU A 13 7.36 1.54 -13.98
CA LEU A 13 6.59 1.14 -15.17
C LEU A 13 6.27 2.32 -16.11
N VAL A 14 6.33 3.56 -15.62
CA VAL A 14 6.07 4.76 -16.41
C VAL A 14 7.41 5.34 -16.88
N ALA A 15 7.64 5.37 -18.21
CA ALA A 15 8.94 5.70 -18.79
C ALA A 15 9.55 7.03 -18.31
N SER A 16 8.74 8.07 -18.15
CA SER A 16 9.19 9.38 -17.64
C SER A 16 9.51 9.36 -16.14
N ARG A 17 8.82 8.51 -15.36
CA ARG A 17 9.05 8.34 -13.92
C ARG A 17 10.26 7.45 -13.63
N ARG A 18 10.56 6.49 -14.50
CA ARG A 18 11.80 5.68 -14.42
C ARG A 18 13.03 6.56 -14.40
N VAL A 19 13.18 7.47 -15.38
CA VAL A 19 14.36 8.35 -15.47
C VAL A 19 14.46 9.22 -14.21
N GLN A 20 13.34 9.75 -13.73
CA GLN A 20 13.30 10.52 -12.49
C GLN A 20 13.79 9.68 -11.28
N LEU A 21 13.34 8.44 -11.13
CA LEU A 21 13.82 7.55 -10.07
C LEU A 21 15.32 7.30 -10.14
N TRP A 22 15.82 7.05 -11.35
CA TRP A 22 17.26 6.83 -11.55
C TRP A 22 18.06 8.05 -11.11
N LEU A 23 17.61 9.26 -11.47
CA LEU A 23 18.25 10.50 -11.04
C LEU A 23 18.21 10.68 -9.52
N GLU A 24 17.07 10.39 -8.87
CA GLU A 24 16.95 10.44 -7.40
C GLU A 24 17.90 9.42 -6.74
N LYS A 25 18.00 8.20 -7.28
CA LYS A 25 18.88 7.14 -6.75
C LYS A 25 20.37 7.43 -6.94
N LEU A 26 20.73 8.13 -8.01
CA LEU A 26 22.09 8.59 -8.27
C LEU A 26 22.45 9.85 -7.47
N GLY A 27 21.51 10.40 -6.69
CA GLY A 27 21.70 11.67 -5.97
C GLY A 27 21.75 12.88 -6.90
N ALA A 28 21.43 12.71 -8.18
CA ALA A 28 21.39 13.77 -9.19
C ALA A 28 20.12 14.63 -9.10
N LYS A 29 19.15 14.21 -8.28
CA LYS A 29 17.91 14.94 -8.02
C LYS A 29 17.50 14.72 -6.56
N GLU A 30 17.00 15.78 -5.92
CA GLU A 30 16.46 15.68 -4.56
C GLU A 30 15.24 14.76 -4.50
N SER A 31 15.15 14.01 -3.40
CA SER A 31 14.02 13.15 -3.10
C SER A 31 12.72 13.94 -2.95
N PHE A 32 11.62 13.35 -3.40
CA PHE A 32 10.31 13.96 -3.26
C PHE A 32 9.84 14.00 -1.80
N TYR A 33 9.66 15.20 -1.25
CA TYR A 33 9.25 15.43 0.15
C TYR A 33 7.75 15.28 0.43
N GLY A 34 6.94 14.98 -0.60
CA GLY A 34 5.52 14.75 -0.45
C GLY A 34 4.63 15.82 -1.07
N ASN A 35 3.32 15.54 -1.12
CA ASN A 35 2.29 16.48 -1.56
C ASN A 35 1.05 16.35 -0.66
N MET A 36 0.06 17.22 -0.87
CA MET A 36 -1.21 17.20 -0.13
C MET A 36 -1.92 15.83 -0.15
N ALA A 37 -1.73 15.03 -1.20
CA ALA A 37 -2.34 13.70 -1.27
C ALA A 37 -1.66 12.69 -0.32
N ILE A 38 -0.34 12.79 -0.13
CA ILE A 38 0.39 12.00 0.86
C ILE A 38 0.01 12.43 2.27
N CYS A 39 -0.02 13.75 2.55
CA CYS A 39 -0.45 14.26 3.85
C CYS A 39 -1.87 13.77 4.20
N TRP A 40 -2.79 13.81 3.24
CA TRP A 40 -4.15 13.29 3.42
C TRP A 40 -4.17 11.80 3.71
N THR A 41 -3.41 11.01 2.95
CA THR A 41 -3.35 9.56 3.14
C THR A 41 -2.86 9.21 4.54
N ASN A 42 -1.74 9.81 4.96
CA ASN A 42 -1.17 9.59 6.30
C ASN A 42 -2.15 10.00 7.41
N ALA A 43 -2.83 11.14 7.23
CA ALA A 43 -3.80 11.63 8.22
C ALA A 43 -5.06 10.75 8.34
N LYS A 44 -5.37 9.92 7.33
CA LYS A 44 -6.57 9.09 7.26
C LYS A 44 -6.32 7.60 7.36
N GLU A 45 -5.07 7.19 7.42
CA GLU A 45 -4.66 5.79 7.45
C GLU A 45 -5.20 5.06 8.70
N GLU A 46 -5.06 5.66 9.87
CA GLU A 46 -5.53 5.08 11.14
C GLU A 46 -7.05 4.88 11.12
N GLU A 47 -7.81 5.92 10.76
CA GLU A 47 -9.27 5.87 10.63
C GLU A 47 -9.73 4.81 9.62
N ALA A 48 -9.05 4.73 8.48
CA ALA A 48 -9.35 3.73 7.45
C ALA A 48 -9.09 2.30 7.96
N LEU A 49 -8.00 2.09 8.69
CA LEU A 49 -7.59 0.79 9.19
C LEU A 49 -8.51 0.29 10.32
N GLU A 50 -8.94 1.16 11.22
CA GLU A 50 -9.97 0.84 12.21
C GLU A 50 -11.28 0.44 11.54
N ARG A 51 -11.70 1.19 10.52
CA ARG A 51 -12.92 0.88 9.77
C ARG A 51 -12.83 -0.46 9.05
N TYR A 52 -11.67 -0.77 8.46
CA TYR A 52 -11.40 -2.05 7.82
C TYR A 52 -11.54 -3.22 8.81
N LYS A 53 -10.90 -3.13 9.98
CA LYS A 53 -10.98 -4.16 11.03
C LYS A 53 -12.41 -4.38 11.48
N LEU A 54 -13.18 -3.31 11.65
CA LEU A 54 -14.57 -3.38 12.08
C LEU A 54 -15.49 -4.04 11.05
N ILE A 55 -15.29 -3.77 9.74
CA ILE A 55 -16.13 -4.33 8.67
C ILE A 55 -15.77 -5.79 8.39
N THR A 56 -14.48 -6.14 8.40
CA THR A 56 -14.01 -7.46 8.00
C THR A 56 -13.88 -8.45 9.15
N GLY A 57 -13.73 -7.97 10.38
CA GLY A 57 -13.37 -8.81 11.53
C GLY A 57 -11.95 -9.38 11.45
N ASN A 58 -11.15 -8.98 10.46
CA ASN A 58 -9.80 -9.49 10.27
C ASN A 58 -8.81 -8.87 11.26
N ILE A 59 -7.83 -9.67 11.68
CA ILE A 59 -6.72 -9.19 12.48
C ILE A 59 -5.66 -8.64 11.53
N VAL A 60 -5.28 -7.38 11.73
CA VAL A 60 -4.16 -6.76 11.00
C VAL A 60 -2.93 -6.82 11.87
N LEU A 61 -1.93 -7.57 11.40
CA LEU A 61 -0.61 -7.64 12.01
C LEU A 61 0.30 -6.65 11.31
N PHE A 62 0.84 -5.72 12.08
CA PHE A 62 1.96 -4.89 11.64
C PHE A 62 3.24 -5.66 11.94
N PRO A 63 4.02 -6.08 10.93
CA PRO A 63 5.34 -6.61 11.19
C PRO A 63 6.09 -5.57 12.03
N LYS A 64 6.76 -5.97 13.11
CA LYS A 64 7.72 -5.09 13.81
C LYS A 64 9.08 -5.28 13.15
N PHE A 65 9.80 -4.18 12.98
CA PHE A 65 11.16 -4.18 12.45
C PHE A 65 12.04 -5.04 13.37
N GLN A 66 12.37 -6.26 12.96
CA GLN A 66 13.36 -7.09 13.63
C GLN A 66 14.53 -7.31 12.68
N VAL A 67 15.62 -6.60 12.93
CA VAL A 67 16.92 -6.89 12.33
C VAL A 67 17.48 -8.10 13.08
N HIS A 68 17.07 -9.30 12.69
CA HIS A 68 17.78 -10.52 13.08
C HIS A 68 18.30 -11.22 11.83
N GLY A 69 19.54 -11.71 11.95
CA GLY A 69 20.45 -11.93 10.83
C GLY A 69 19.96 -12.87 9.72
N LYS A 70 20.52 -12.58 8.54
CA LYS A 70 20.60 -13.36 7.29
C LYS A 70 19.38 -13.54 6.39
N ASN A 71 18.12 -13.34 6.83
CA ASN A 71 16.95 -13.27 5.92
C ASN A 71 16.18 -11.94 6.04
N SER A 72 16.84 -10.89 6.54
CA SER A 72 16.21 -9.61 6.92
C SER A 72 15.81 -8.71 5.76
N LEU A 73 16.24 -8.99 4.53
CA LEU A 73 16.00 -8.10 3.38
C LEU A 73 14.57 -8.23 2.83
N GLU A 74 13.98 -9.43 2.92
CA GLU A 74 12.59 -9.67 2.57
C GLU A 74 11.67 -8.85 3.49
N MET A 75 11.77 -9.00 4.82
CA MET A 75 10.89 -8.29 5.76
C MET A 75 10.95 -6.75 5.69
N ILE A 76 12.08 -6.16 5.35
CA ILE A 76 12.26 -4.70 5.29
C ILE A 76 11.48 -4.08 4.12
N GLY A 77 11.36 -4.78 2.98
CA GLY A 77 10.54 -4.31 1.85
C GLY A 77 9.03 -4.39 2.13
N LEU A 78 8.60 -5.34 2.97
CA LEU A 78 7.19 -5.64 3.26
C LEU A 78 6.50 -4.54 4.07
N GLN A 79 7.21 -3.90 4.99
CA GLN A 79 6.66 -2.83 5.84
C GLN A 79 6.50 -1.48 5.13
N LEU A 80 7.30 -1.21 4.10
CA LEU A 80 7.37 0.13 3.49
C LEU A 80 6.34 0.33 2.36
N SER A 81 5.72 -0.75 1.88
CA SER A 81 4.75 -0.69 0.77
C SER A 81 3.40 -1.34 1.09
N SER A 82 3.32 -2.24 2.07
CA SER A 82 2.04 -2.81 2.54
C SER A 82 1.62 -2.13 3.85
N ASP A 83 0.32 -1.94 4.03
CA ASP A 83 -0.22 -1.27 5.22
C ASP A 83 -0.51 -2.29 6.34
N GLY A 84 -0.18 -3.56 6.11
CA GLY A 84 -0.24 -4.65 7.10
C GLY A 84 -0.35 -6.03 6.47
N LEU A 85 -0.25 -7.07 7.31
CA LEU A 85 -0.62 -8.44 6.96
C LEU A 85 -2.00 -8.76 7.53
N VAL A 86 -2.84 -9.40 6.74
CA VAL A 86 -4.19 -9.81 7.13
C VAL A 86 -4.18 -11.26 7.56
N ASP A 87 -4.66 -11.52 8.78
CA ASP A 87 -5.02 -12.87 9.23
C ASP A 87 -6.55 -12.98 9.23
N LYS A 88 -7.08 -13.86 8.36
CA LYS A 88 -8.52 -14.11 8.27
C LYS A 88 -8.92 -15.01 9.43
N CYS A 89 -9.74 -14.49 10.34
CA CYS A 89 -10.27 -15.24 11.50
C CYS A 89 -11.11 -16.46 11.09
N SER A 90 -11.49 -16.57 9.81
CA SER A 90 -12.36 -17.60 9.25
C SER A 90 -11.57 -18.72 8.55
N GLY A 91 -10.88 -19.55 9.31
CA GLY A 91 -10.65 -20.98 8.99
C GLY A 91 -9.73 -21.40 7.83
N LEU A 92 -9.20 -20.50 6.99
CA LEU A 92 -8.13 -20.82 6.04
C LEU A 92 -6.86 -20.06 6.42
N ASN A 93 -5.82 -20.80 6.80
CA ASN A 93 -4.49 -20.34 7.24
C ASN A 93 -3.68 -19.51 6.21
N SER A 94 -4.30 -18.97 5.16
CA SER A 94 -3.60 -18.09 4.22
C SER A 94 -3.64 -16.65 4.73
N ARG A 95 -2.52 -16.19 5.31
CA ARG A 95 -2.32 -14.76 5.60
C ARG A 95 -2.19 -13.98 4.29
N GLY A 96 -2.97 -12.93 4.12
CA GLY A 96 -2.94 -12.05 2.95
C GLY A 96 -2.19 -10.75 3.20
N VAL A 97 -2.03 -9.95 2.15
CA VAL A 97 -1.48 -8.59 2.23
C VAL A 97 -2.61 -7.57 2.37
N LEU A 98 -2.44 -6.52 3.19
CA LEU A 98 -3.34 -5.38 3.22
C LEU A 98 -2.72 -4.18 2.50
N LYS A 99 -3.50 -3.55 1.61
CA LYS A 99 -3.24 -2.18 1.17
C LYS A 99 -4.47 -1.32 1.35
N VAL A 100 -4.31 -0.26 2.12
CA VAL A 100 -5.24 0.83 2.33
C VAL A 100 -4.91 1.96 1.35
N LYS A 101 -5.94 2.53 0.74
CA LYS A 101 -5.86 3.75 -0.07
C LYS A 101 -6.91 4.75 0.38
N CYS A 102 -6.46 5.97 0.64
CA CYS A 102 -7.30 7.12 0.94
C CYS A 102 -7.19 8.13 -0.21
N PRO A 103 -7.97 7.98 -1.30
CA PRO A 103 -7.85 8.84 -2.47
C PRO A 103 -8.06 10.32 -2.10
N PHE A 104 -7.18 11.17 -2.62
CA PHE A 104 -7.18 12.61 -2.38
C PHE A 104 -7.98 13.35 -3.44
N PHE A 105 -9.06 14.01 -3.04
CA PHE A 105 -9.90 14.82 -3.91
C PHE A 105 -9.68 16.30 -3.59
N LYS A 106 -8.78 16.94 -4.34
CA LYS A 106 -8.25 18.31 -4.16
C LYS A 106 -9.22 19.38 -3.61
N ARG A 107 -10.52 19.32 -3.89
CA ARG A 107 -11.53 20.30 -3.46
C ARG A 107 -12.84 19.72 -2.93
N GLU A 108 -13.05 18.41 -2.99
CA GLU A 108 -14.34 17.78 -2.68
C GLU A 108 -14.18 16.53 -1.81
N MET A 109 -13.34 16.63 -0.77
CA MET A 109 -13.11 15.53 0.19
C MET A 109 -14.41 15.02 0.81
N CYS A 110 -15.34 15.92 1.16
CA CYS A 110 -16.63 15.55 1.75
C CYS A 110 -17.56 14.84 0.77
N ARG A 111 -17.29 14.87 -0.54
CA ARG A 111 -18.05 14.16 -1.58
C ARG A 111 -17.28 12.98 -2.16
N ALA A 112 -16.08 12.71 -1.66
CA ALA A 112 -15.28 11.57 -2.07
C ALA A 112 -16.06 10.29 -1.84
N SER A 113 -16.18 9.47 -2.88
CA SER A 113 -16.80 8.15 -2.82
C SER A 113 -15.74 7.09 -3.11
N PRO A 114 -15.89 5.89 -2.53
CA PRO A 114 -14.94 4.82 -2.76
C PRO A 114 -14.97 4.40 -4.23
N TRP A 115 -13.87 3.83 -4.70
CA TRP A 115 -13.79 3.37 -6.07
C TRP A 115 -14.74 2.19 -6.30
N LYS A 116 -15.43 2.19 -7.44
CA LYS A 116 -16.23 1.03 -7.89
C LYS A 116 -15.38 -0.04 -8.56
N GLN A 117 -14.22 0.36 -9.08
CA GLN A 117 -13.24 -0.50 -9.72
C GLN A 117 -11.84 0.04 -9.41
N ILE A 118 -10.87 -0.85 -9.22
CA ILE A 118 -9.48 -0.46 -9.03
C ILE A 118 -8.94 0.21 -10.30
N PRO A 119 -8.36 1.42 -10.20
CA PRO A 119 -7.69 2.06 -11.32
C PRO A 119 -6.57 1.18 -11.87
N ARG A 120 -6.47 1.05 -13.20
CA ARG A 120 -5.51 0.13 -13.86
C ARG A 120 -4.07 0.35 -13.43
N TYR A 121 -3.68 1.57 -13.09
CA TYR A 121 -2.32 1.90 -12.64
C TYR A 121 -2.00 1.36 -11.23
N CYS A 122 -2.99 0.99 -10.42
CA CYS A 122 -2.78 0.37 -9.11
C CYS A 122 -2.55 -1.14 -9.20
N VAL A 123 -2.98 -1.78 -10.30
CA VAL A 123 -2.88 -3.25 -10.45
C VAL A 123 -1.43 -3.73 -10.43
N PRO A 124 -0.48 -3.12 -11.15
CA PRO A 124 0.93 -3.54 -11.07
C PRO A 124 1.54 -3.34 -9.68
N GLN A 125 1.11 -2.30 -8.94
CA GLN A 125 1.55 -2.06 -7.57
C GLN A 125 1.07 -3.19 -6.64
N ALA A 126 -0.20 -3.56 -6.75
CA ALA A 126 -0.78 -4.63 -5.96
C ALA A 126 -0.15 -6.00 -6.28
N GLN A 127 -0.03 -6.34 -7.56
CA GLN A 127 0.58 -7.60 -8.00
C GLN A 127 2.06 -7.71 -7.58
N GLY A 128 2.83 -6.63 -7.77
CA GLY A 128 4.21 -6.61 -7.31
C GLY A 128 4.33 -6.80 -5.79
N LEU A 129 3.41 -6.23 -5.01
CA LEU A 129 3.37 -6.44 -3.56
C LEU A 129 3.06 -7.90 -3.20
N ILE A 130 2.06 -8.51 -3.82
CA ILE A 130 1.71 -9.93 -3.62
C ILE A 130 2.94 -10.81 -3.85
N GLU A 131 3.64 -10.60 -4.97
CA GLU A 131 4.87 -11.32 -5.35
C GLU A 131 5.99 -11.13 -4.33
N ILE A 132 6.29 -9.89 -3.95
CA ILE A 132 7.39 -9.57 -3.02
C ILE A 132 7.12 -10.14 -1.62
N VAL A 133 5.86 -10.13 -1.17
CA VAL A 133 5.47 -10.68 0.14
C VAL A 133 5.37 -12.20 0.10
N GLY A 134 5.32 -12.81 -1.08
CA GLY A 134 5.13 -14.24 -1.27
C GLY A 134 3.78 -14.71 -0.71
N LYS A 135 2.71 -13.95 -0.98
CA LYS A 135 1.33 -14.31 -0.60
C LYS A 135 0.51 -14.65 -1.84
N ASP A 136 -0.59 -15.37 -1.63
CA ASP A 136 -1.48 -15.76 -2.71
C ASP A 136 -2.60 -14.74 -2.97
N TRP A 137 -2.78 -13.78 -2.05
CA TRP A 137 -3.85 -12.80 -2.15
C TRP A 137 -3.59 -11.53 -1.34
N MET A 138 -4.37 -10.51 -1.67
CA MET A 138 -4.30 -9.19 -1.08
C MET A 138 -5.68 -8.56 -0.95
N ASP A 139 -5.97 -7.98 0.21
CA ASP A 139 -7.07 -7.06 0.40
C ASP A 139 -6.61 -5.64 -0.01
N PHE A 140 -7.22 -5.13 -1.08
CA PHE A 140 -7.08 -3.76 -1.53
C PHE A 140 -8.28 -2.96 -1.07
N TYR A 141 -8.11 -2.23 0.03
CA TYR A 141 -9.14 -1.48 0.71
C TYR A 141 -9.05 0.02 0.37
N VAL A 142 -10.16 0.59 -0.10
CA VAL A 142 -10.26 2.01 -0.41
C VAL A 142 -11.23 2.65 0.57
N TRP A 143 -10.76 3.67 1.29
CA TRP A 143 -11.54 4.39 2.27
C TRP A 143 -11.78 5.84 1.85
N THR A 144 -12.99 6.32 2.06
CA THR A 144 -13.40 7.72 1.89
C THR A 144 -14.39 8.12 2.99
N PRO A 145 -14.59 9.43 3.23
CA PRO A 145 -15.60 9.89 4.20
C PRO A 145 -17.03 9.38 3.93
N ASN A 146 -17.40 9.08 2.68
CA ASN A 146 -18.74 8.59 2.33
C ASN A 146 -18.83 7.07 2.18
N GLY A 147 -17.82 6.33 2.62
CA GLY A 147 -17.83 4.87 2.60
C GLY A 147 -16.53 4.25 2.11
N SER A 148 -16.56 2.95 1.92
CA SER A 148 -15.39 2.15 1.61
C SER A 148 -15.70 1.06 0.57
N SER A 149 -14.68 0.66 -0.18
CA SER A 149 -14.73 -0.52 -1.06
C SER A 149 -13.58 -1.47 -0.72
N LEU A 150 -13.87 -2.77 -0.69
CA LEU A 150 -12.89 -3.82 -0.49
C LEU A 150 -12.80 -4.67 -1.75
N PHE A 151 -11.59 -4.85 -2.27
CA PHE A 151 -11.32 -5.73 -3.38
C PHE A 151 -10.33 -6.81 -2.93
N VAL A 152 -10.60 -8.06 -3.31
CA VAL A 152 -9.67 -9.17 -3.13
C VAL A 152 -8.92 -9.38 -4.44
N LEU A 153 -7.60 -9.31 -4.39
CA LEU A 153 -6.70 -9.55 -5.51
C LEU A 153 -5.95 -10.85 -5.28
N TYR A 154 -5.69 -11.56 -6.37
CA TYR A 154 -4.93 -12.81 -6.44
C TYR A 154 -3.80 -12.61 -7.45
#